data_AF-A0A383AVA5-F1
#
_entry.id   AF-A0A383AVA5-F1
#
_cell.length_a   1.000
_cell.length_b   1.000
_cell.length_c   1.000
_cell.angle_alpha   90.00
_cell.angle_beta   90.00
_cell.angle_gamma   90.00
#
_symmetry.space_group_name_H-M   'P 1'
#
loop_
_entity.id
_entity.type
_entity.pdbx_description
1 polymer ?
#
loop_
_entity_poly.entity_id
_entity_poly.type
_entity_poly.pdbx_seq_one_letter_code
_entity_poly.pdbx_strand_id
1 'polypeptide(L)'
;MGVSLPNNDVPETPITDTISPELLRDTPANLPEVSEPQVVRHYVNLSVKNHHVDRDFYPLGSCTMKYNPKINEALASLQGFTDIHPDQSPEKVQGALHIIYELEQMLLKITGMSEASLQLSAGSQGEFAGILIMKKYHEKNGENRKFIIIAETSHGTNPASVSLGGF
;
A
#
# COMPACT_ATOMS: atom_id res chain seq x y z
N MET A 1 19.14 -16.33 -11.72
CA MET A 1 17.74 -15.88 -11.48
C MET A 1 17.01 -16.99 -10.75
N GLY A 2 16.30 -16.65 -9.67
CA GLY A 2 15.58 -17.61 -8.85
C GLY A 2 14.27 -18.11 -9.44
N VAL A 3 14.10 -18.00 -10.75
CA VAL A 3 12.89 -18.37 -11.49
C VAL A 3 13.28 -18.75 -12.92
N SER A 4 12.53 -19.67 -13.50
CA SER A 4 12.60 -19.94 -14.94
C SER A 4 11.68 -18.98 -15.68
N LEU A 5 12.23 -18.20 -16.59
CA LEU A 5 11.42 -17.35 -17.47
C LEU A 5 10.62 -18.23 -18.45
N PRO A 6 9.42 -17.80 -18.87
CA PRO A 6 8.70 -18.50 -19.93
C PRO A 6 9.54 -18.53 -21.21
N ASN A 7 9.28 -19.51 -22.07
CA ASN A 7 9.90 -19.56 -23.39
C ASN A 7 9.55 -18.29 -24.16
N ASN A 8 10.54 -17.73 -24.86
CA ASN A 8 10.31 -16.60 -25.75
C ASN A 8 9.39 -17.04 -26.90
N ASP A 9 8.20 -16.45 -26.96
CA ASP A 9 7.17 -16.72 -27.96
C ASP A 9 7.13 -15.64 -29.08
N VAL A 10 8.09 -14.71 -29.07
CA VAL A 10 8.26 -13.66 -30.08
C VAL A 10 9.65 -13.71 -30.72
N PRO A 11 9.84 -13.14 -31.93
CA PRO A 11 11.15 -13.06 -32.56
C PRO A 11 12.18 -12.35 -31.68
N GLU A 12 13.38 -12.92 -31.55
CA GLU A 12 14.49 -12.27 -30.85
C GLU A 12 14.94 -11.01 -31.61
N THR A 13 14.99 -9.89 -30.91
CA THR A 13 15.51 -8.61 -31.45
C THR A 13 16.70 -8.17 -30.61
N PRO A 14 17.85 -7.81 -31.21
CA PRO A 14 18.97 -7.22 -30.47
C PRO A 14 18.53 -5.95 -29.75
N ILE A 15 18.90 -5.81 -28.47
CA ILE A 15 18.53 -4.64 -27.66
C ILE A 15 19.05 -3.34 -28.30
N THR A 16 20.23 -3.38 -28.93
CA THR A 16 20.84 -2.25 -29.66
C THR A 16 20.00 -1.73 -30.83
N ASP A 17 19.10 -2.54 -31.35
CA ASP A 17 18.23 -2.17 -32.48
C ASP A 17 16.95 -1.47 -32.00
N THR A 18 16.68 -1.51 -30.69
CA THR A 18 15.44 -0.99 -30.08
C THR A 18 15.67 0.12 -29.06
N ILE A 19 16.84 0.16 -28.43
CA ILE A 19 17.22 1.15 -27.43
C ILE A 19 18.52 1.80 -27.87
N SER A 20 18.53 3.14 -27.91
CA SER A 20 19.73 3.89 -28.27
C SER A 20 20.91 3.54 -27.35
N PRO A 21 22.13 3.36 -27.88
CA PRO A 21 23.29 2.91 -27.10
C PRO A 21 23.57 3.76 -25.85
N GLU A 22 23.35 5.07 -25.92
CA GLU A 22 23.53 6.01 -24.81
C GLU A 22 22.57 5.81 -23.63
N LEU A 23 21.49 5.05 -23.82
CA LEU A 23 20.53 4.69 -22.77
C LEU A 23 20.78 3.29 -22.20
N LEU A 24 21.71 2.53 -22.78
CA LEU A 24 22.03 1.19 -22.31
C LEU A 24 22.86 1.26 -21.03
N ARG A 25 22.57 0.34 -20.13
CA ARG A 25 23.28 0.23 -18.86
C ARG A 25 24.60 -0.50 -19.08
N ASP A 26 25.72 0.20 -18.95
CA ASP A 26 27.06 -0.38 -19.12
C ASP A 26 27.45 -1.37 -18.01
N THR A 27 26.96 -1.16 -16.79
CA THR A 27 27.30 -1.98 -15.62
C THR A 27 26.09 -2.80 -15.20
N PRO A 28 26.15 -4.15 -15.20
CA PRO A 28 25.05 -4.98 -14.73
C PRO A 28 24.56 -4.60 -13.33
N ALA A 29 23.27 -4.85 -13.06
CA ALA A 29 22.76 -4.71 -11.70
C ALA A 29 23.41 -5.77 -10.80
N ASN A 30 23.87 -5.37 -9.61
CA ASN A 30 24.46 -6.28 -8.63
C ASN A 30 23.36 -7.10 -7.91
N LEU A 31 22.63 -7.91 -8.68
CA LEU A 31 21.55 -8.77 -8.20
C LEU A 31 22.08 -10.18 -7.90
N PRO A 32 21.50 -10.90 -6.91
CA PRO A 32 21.92 -12.26 -6.60
C PRO A 32 21.58 -13.24 -7.73
N GLU A 33 22.58 -14.03 -8.14
CA GLU A 33 22.44 -15.07 -9.16
C GLU A 33 22.31 -16.45 -8.52
N VAL A 34 21.09 -16.74 -8.05
CA VAL A 34 20.77 -18.00 -7.38
C VAL A 34 19.70 -18.77 -8.13
N SER A 35 19.64 -20.08 -7.91
CA SER A 35 18.59 -20.98 -8.41
C SER A 35 17.30 -20.85 -7.60
N GLU A 36 16.18 -21.30 -8.17
CA GLU A 36 14.87 -21.31 -7.49
C GLU A 36 14.89 -22.07 -6.15
N PRO A 37 15.49 -23.28 -6.02
CA PRO A 37 15.60 -23.94 -4.71
C PRO A 37 16.41 -23.15 -3.68
N GLN A 38 17.42 -22.38 -4.11
CA GLN A 38 18.19 -21.52 -3.21
C GLN A 38 17.35 -20.34 -2.72
N VAL A 39 16.52 -19.74 -3.58
CA VAL A 39 15.56 -18.68 -3.19
C VAL A 39 14.55 -19.21 -2.18
N VAL A 40 13.94 -20.37 -2.45
CA VAL A 40 12.99 -20.99 -1.52
C VAL A 40 13.64 -21.24 -0.15
N ARG A 41 14.82 -21.86 -0.11
CA ARG A 41 15.56 -22.09 1.14
C ARG A 41 15.88 -20.79 1.86
N HIS A 42 16.28 -19.75 1.13
CA HIS A 42 16.63 -18.46 1.71
C HIS A 42 15.43 -17.83 2.42
N TYR A 43 14.29 -17.68 1.75
CA TYR A 43 13.11 -17.04 2.33
C TYR A 43 12.42 -17.90 3.41
N VAL A 44 12.45 -19.23 3.29
CA VAL A 44 11.99 -20.12 4.38
C VAL A 44 12.88 -19.97 5.62
N ASN A 45 14.20 -19.92 5.45
CA ASN A 45 15.10 -19.70 6.58
C ASN A 45 14.91 -18.32 7.22
N LEU A 46 14.63 -17.28 6.41
CA LEU A 46 14.30 -15.96 6.93
C LEU A 46 12.97 -15.95 7.68
N SER A 47 11.92 -16.61 7.17
CA SER A 47 10.62 -16.63 7.85
C SER A 47 10.70 -17.28 9.23
N VAL A 48 11.45 -18.37 9.38
CA VAL A 48 11.66 -19.06 10.67
C VAL A 48 12.39 -18.19 11.70
N LYS A 49 13.25 -17.27 11.24
CA LYS A 49 13.96 -16.31 12.11
C LYS A 49 13.07 -15.17 12.62
N ASN A 50 11.90 -14.96 12.01
CA ASN A 50 10.97 -13.90 12.43
C ASN A 50 10.01 -14.39 13.52
N HIS A 51 9.63 -13.46 14.40
CA HIS A 51 8.49 -13.62 15.29
C HIS A 51 7.27 -12.94 14.65
N HIS A 52 6.08 -13.53 14.77
CA HIS A 52 4.87 -13.02 14.13
C HIS A 52 3.60 -13.55 14.81
N VAL A 53 2.45 -12.93 14.53
CA VAL A 53 1.16 -13.21 15.18
C VAL A 53 0.66 -14.65 15.00
N ASP A 54 1.01 -15.30 13.88
CA ASP A 54 0.64 -16.71 13.67
C ASP A 54 1.51 -17.69 14.49
N ARG A 55 2.62 -17.22 15.05
CA ARG A 55 3.56 -18.06 15.81
C ARG A 55 3.26 -18.04 17.30
N ASP A 56 3.00 -16.87 17.86
CA ASP A 56 2.72 -16.71 19.29
C ASP A 56 2.05 -15.36 19.59
N PHE A 57 1.70 -15.15 20.86
CA PHE A 57 1.18 -13.91 21.40
C PHE A 57 2.11 -12.71 21.14
N TYR A 58 1.56 -11.64 20.56
CA TYR A 58 2.34 -10.48 20.09
C TYR A 58 1.79 -9.15 20.66
N PRO A 59 2.01 -8.83 21.95
CA PRO A 59 1.34 -7.72 22.64
C PRO A 59 1.95 -6.33 22.36
N LEU A 60 1.92 -5.89 21.11
CA LEU A 60 2.31 -4.51 20.79
C LEU A 60 1.14 -3.54 21.02
N GLY A 61 1.33 -2.65 21.99
CA GLY A 61 0.43 -1.52 22.23
C GLY A 61 0.30 -0.63 20.99
N SER A 62 -0.89 -0.05 20.78
CA SER A 62 -1.24 0.77 19.61
C SER A 62 -1.23 0.07 18.24
N CYS A 63 -0.72 -1.16 18.12
CA CYS A 63 -0.63 -1.87 16.83
C CYS A 63 -1.81 -2.80 16.55
N THR A 64 -2.62 -3.15 17.56
CA THR A 64 -3.77 -4.07 17.40
C THR A 64 -3.39 -5.37 16.70
N MET A 65 -2.41 -6.10 17.26
CA MET A 65 -1.88 -7.35 16.71
C MET A 65 -2.89 -8.51 16.83
N LYS A 66 -3.99 -8.41 16.08
CA LYS A 66 -5.07 -9.41 16.03
C LYS A 66 -4.71 -10.55 15.08
N TYR A 67 -5.51 -11.61 15.14
CA TYR A 67 -5.48 -12.66 14.13
C TYR A 67 -5.78 -12.10 12.74
N ASN A 68 -5.03 -12.55 11.74
CA ASN A 68 -5.26 -12.27 10.32
C ASN A 68 -5.91 -13.50 9.65
N PRO A 69 -7.23 -13.51 9.42
CA PRO A 69 -7.94 -14.65 8.83
C PRO A 69 -7.35 -15.07 7.49
N LYS A 70 -7.00 -16.36 7.36
CA LYS A 70 -6.39 -16.89 6.12
C LYS A 70 -7.32 -16.81 4.91
N ILE A 71 -8.63 -16.75 5.14
CA ILE A 71 -9.61 -16.50 4.09
C ILE A 71 -9.40 -15.14 3.41
N ASN A 72 -8.89 -14.13 4.12
CA ASN A 72 -8.67 -12.81 3.54
C ASN A 72 -7.58 -12.84 2.46
N GLU A 73 -6.50 -13.59 2.69
CA GLU A 73 -5.44 -13.81 1.70
C GLU A 73 -5.97 -14.55 0.47
N ALA A 74 -6.81 -15.58 0.70
CA ALA A 74 -7.41 -16.34 -0.39
C ALA A 74 -8.35 -15.47 -1.25
N LEU A 75 -9.14 -14.61 -0.62
CA LEU A 75 -10.04 -13.68 -1.31
C LEU A 75 -9.28 -12.56 -2.03
N ALA A 76 -8.24 -12.00 -1.42
CA ALA A 76 -7.40 -10.97 -2.04
C ALA A 76 -6.62 -11.52 -3.25
N SER A 77 -6.31 -12.82 -3.27
CA SER A 77 -5.60 -13.49 -4.37
C SER A 77 -6.49 -13.89 -5.55
N LEU A 78 -7.78 -13.55 -5.53
CA LEU A 78 -8.65 -13.81 -6.67
C LEU A 78 -8.20 -12.98 -7.87
N GLN A 79 -8.14 -13.58 -9.06
CA GLN A 79 -7.78 -12.90 -10.32
C GLN A 79 -8.65 -11.67 -10.60
N GLY A 80 -9.92 -11.72 -10.16
CA GLY A 80 -10.83 -10.58 -10.21
C GLY A 80 -10.40 -9.36 -9.38
N PHE A 81 -9.32 -9.45 -8.58
CA PHE A 81 -8.67 -8.34 -7.90
C PHE A 81 -7.22 -8.15 -8.35
N THR A 82 -6.42 -9.23 -8.40
CA THR A 82 -4.98 -9.14 -8.69
C THR A 82 -4.68 -8.67 -10.10
N ASP A 83 -5.59 -8.94 -11.04
CA ASP A 83 -5.36 -8.68 -12.47
C ASP A 83 -6.11 -7.41 -12.94
N ILE A 84 -6.68 -6.63 -12.00
CA ILE A 84 -7.31 -5.34 -12.32
C ILE A 84 -6.23 -4.29 -12.55
N HIS A 85 -6.26 -3.65 -13.73
CA HIS A 85 -5.53 -2.41 -13.96
C HIS A 85 -6.33 -1.23 -13.38
N PRO A 86 -5.72 -0.28 -12.63
CA PRO A 86 -6.44 0.82 -12.01
C PRO A 86 -7.15 1.74 -13.03
N ASP A 87 -6.57 1.92 -14.22
CA ASP A 87 -7.17 2.71 -15.31
C ASP A 87 -8.09 1.89 -16.26
N GLN A 88 -8.46 0.66 -15.88
CA GLN A 88 -9.41 -0.13 -16.66
C GLN A 88 -10.81 0.53 -16.62
N SER A 89 -11.58 0.40 -17.71
CA SER A 89 -12.90 1.04 -17.77
C SER A 89 -13.80 0.58 -16.61
N PRO A 90 -14.48 1.52 -15.90
CA PRO A 90 -15.26 1.22 -14.70
C PRO A 90 -16.32 0.14 -14.90
N GLU A 91 -16.88 0.05 -16.10
CA GLU A 91 -17.91 -0.93 -16.48
C GLU A 91 -17.39 -2.38 -16.35
N LYS A 92 -16.07 -2.59 -16.47
CA LYS A 92 -15.44 -3.91 -16.39
C LYS A 92 -14.96 -4.29 -14.99
N VAL A 93 -15.03 -3.38 -14.02
CA VAL A 93 -14.49 -3.57 -12.66
C VAL A 93 -15.55 -3.33 -11.57
N GLN A 94 -16.84 -3.45 -11.92
CA GLN A 94 -17.96 -3.19 -11.01
C GLN A 94 -17.92 -4.03 -9.73
N GLY A 95 -17.37 -5.25 -9.76
CA GLY A 95 -17.22 -6.07 -8.56
C GLY A 95 -16.30 -5.43 -7.51
N ALA A 96 -15.15 -4.86 -7.94
CA ALA A 96 -14.23 -4.16 -7.04
C ALA A 96 -14.85 -2.84 -6.54
N LEU A 97 -15.50 -2.08 -7.43
CA LEU A 97 -16.19 -0.84 -7.06
C LEU A 97 -17.32 -1.07 -6.06
N HIS A 98 -18.06 -2.17 -6.21
CA HIS A 98 -19.10 -2.56 -5.26
C HIS A 98 -18.52 -2.82 -3.86
N ILE A 99 -17.41 -3.53 -3.76
CA ILE A 99 -16.75 -3.80 -2.48
C ILE A 99 -16.22 -2.52 -1.83
N ILE A 100 -15.62 -1.62 -2.63
CA ILE A 100 -15.17 -0.30 -2.15
C ILE A 100 -16.36 0.47 -1.57
N TYR A 101 -17.48 0.51 -2.28
CA TYR A 101 -18.70 1.17 -1.81
C TYR A 101 -19.24 0.53 -0.52
N GLU A 102 -19.38 -0.80 -0.47
CA GLU A 102 -19.90 -1.46 0.73
C GLU A 102 -19.01 -1.22 1.95
N LEU A 103 -17.68 -1.28 1.78
CA LEU A 103 -16.72 -0.98 2.83
C LEU A 103 -16.87 0.47 3.32
N GLU A 104 -16.99 1.43 2.40
CA GLU A 104 -17.26 2.83 2.74
C GLU A 104 -18.52 2.93 3.61
N GLN A 105 -19.64 2.35 3.18
CA GLN A 105 -20.91 2.38 3.93
C GLN A 105 -20.80 1.74 5.31
N MET A 106 -20.05 0.64 5.45
CA MET A 106 -19.80 0.02 6.75
C MET A 106 -19.01 0.94 7.68
N LEU A 107 -17.98 1.62 7.18
CA LEU A 107 -17.19 2.57 7.96
C LEU A 107 -18.01 3.79 8.38
N LEU A 108 -18.88 4.32 7.52
CA LEU A 108 -19.79 5.41 7.87
C LEU A 108 -20.72 5.02 9.02
N LYS A 109 -21.28 3.80 8.99
CA LYS A 109 -22.12 3.28 10.08
C LYS A 109 -21.36 3.12 11.39
N ILE A 110 -20.10 2.70 11.35
CA ILE A 110 -19.26 2.52 12.54
C ILE A 110 -18.85 3.86 13.14
N THR A 111 -18.49 4.83 12.30
CA THR A 111 -17.88 6.10 12.73
C THR A 111 -18.90 7.23 12.94
N GLY A 112 -20.09 7.14 12.34
CA GLY A 112 -21.08 8.21 12.32
C GLY A 112 -20.71 9.39 11.41
N MET A 113 -19.72 9.22 10.53
CA MET A 113 -19.33 10.23 9.55
C MET A 113 -20.31 10.29 8.38
N SER A 114 -20.36 11.43 7.69
CA SER A 114 -21.21 11.61 6.51
C SER A 114 -20.62 10.99 5.23
N GLU A 115 -19.29 11.02 5.09
CA GLU A 115 -18.55 10.52 3.92
C GLU A 115 -17.17 9.98 4.33
N ALA A 116 -16.59 9.09 3.52
CA ALA A 116 -15.28 8.50 3.75
C ALA A 116 -14.50 8.35 2.44
N SER A 117 -13.17 8.36 2.52
CA SER A 117 -12.30 8.08 1.37
C SER A 117 -11.43 6.86 1.65
N LEU A 118 -11.44 5.92 0.71
CA LEU A 118 -10.63 4.69 0.74
C LEU A 118 -9.32 4.82 -0.07
N GLN A 119 -8.98 6.02 -0.54
CA GLN A 119 -7.77 6.29 -1.31
C GLN A 119 -6.48 6.27 -0.45
N LEU A 120 -6.62 6.45 0.85
CA LEU A 120 -5.50 6.68 1.77
C LEU A 120 -4.90 5.33 2.20
N SER A 121 -3.61 5.15 1.93
CA SER A 121 -2.89 3.88 2.10
C SER A 121 -2.40 3.62 3.53
N ALA A 122 -2.47 4.60 4.43
CA ALA A 122 -2.03 4.49 5.82
C ALA A 122 -2.72 5.52 6.74
N GLY A 123 -2.71 5.25 8.04
CA GLY A 123 -3.26 6.16 9.06
C GLY A 123 -2.64 7.56 9.02
N SER A 124 -1.31 7.66 8.92
CA SER A 124 -0.60 8.95 8.82
C SER A 124 -0.96 9.75 7.56
N GLN A 125 -1.22 9.07 6.43
CA GLN A 125 -1.72 9.73 5.23
C GLN A 125 -3.14 10.27 5.44
N GLY A 126 -3.98 9.54 6.18
CA GLY A 126 -5.31 9.99 6.57
C GLY A 126 -5.29 11.16 7.55
N GLU A 127 -4.38 11.17 8.51
CA GLU A 127 -4.13 12.34 9.37
C GLU A 127 -3.78 13.56 8.51
N PHE A 128 -2.80 13.43 7.61
CA PHE A 128 -2.39 14.52 6.72
C PHE A 128 -3.53 15.01 5.82
N ALA A 129 -4.31 14.11 5.23
CA ALA A 129 -5.50 14.47 4.45
C ALA A 129 -6.51 15.25 5.31
N GLY A 130 -6.74 14.82 6.56
CA GLY A 130 -7.58 15.54 7.52
C GLY A 130 -7.08 16.96 7.80
N ILE A 131 -5.77 17.15 7.96
CA ILE A 131 -5.16 18.48 8.12
C ILE A 131 -5.44 19.36 6.89
N LEU A 132 -5.29 18.83 5.69
CA LEU A 132 -5.55 19.56 4.45
C LEU A 132 -7.03 19.91 4.28
N ILE A 133 -7.95 19.00 4.66
CA ILE A 133 -9.39 19.26 4.64
C ILE A 133 -9.75 20.39 5.61
N MET A 134 -9.26 20.34 6.86
CA MET A 134 -9.48 21.39 7.86
C MET A 134 -8.92 22.74 7.40
N LYS A 135 -7.70 22.74 6.83
CA LYS A 135 -7.09 23.94 6.25
C LYS A 135 -7.98 24.55 5.16
N LYS A 136 -8.42 23.73 4.21
CA LYS A 136 -9.25 24.19 3.08
C LYS A 136 -10.61 24.69 3.55
N TYR A 137 -11.19 24.06 4.57
CA TYR A 137 -12.43 24.50 5.21
C TYR A 137 -12.29 25.91 5.81
N HIS A 138 -11.24 26.16 6.59
CA HIS A 138 -11.01 27.49 7.19
C HIS A 138 -10.73 28.55 6.13
N GLU A 139 -9.91 28.26 5.11
CA GLU A 139 -9.66 29.15 3.97
C GLU A 139 -10.97 29.55 3.27
N LYS A 140 -11.87 28.59 3.01
CA LYS A 140 -13.16 28.84 2.36
C LYS A 140 -14.06 29.76 3.19
N ASN A 141 -13.94 29.72 4.50
CA ASN A 141 -14.70 30.56 5.42
C ASN A 141 -14.01 31.91 5.74
N GLY A 142 -12.89 32.22 5.08
CA GLY A 142 -12.12 33.44 5.34
C GLY A 142 -11.43 33.44 6.71
N GLU A 143 -11.25 32.27 7.34
CA GLU A 143 -10.58 32.13 8.61
C GLU A 143 -9.10 31.79 8.43
N ASN A 144 -8.22 32.47 9.16
CA ASN A 144 -6.78 32.16 9.19
C ASN A 144 -6.42 31.46 10.51
N ARG A 145 -6.75 30.17 10.62
CA ARG A 145 -6.36 29.34 11.78
C ARG A 145 -4.90 28.93 11.62
N LYS A 146 -4.08 29.19 12.64
CA LYS A 146 -2.63 28.96 12.61
C LYS A 146 -2.13 27.87 13.56
N PHE A 147 -2.99 27.39 14.45
CA PHE A 147 -2.58 26.50 15.53
C PHE A 147 -3.40 25.23 15.53
N ILE A 148 -2.73 24.10 15.74
CA ILE A 148 -3.32 22.79 15.99
C ILE A 148 -2.88 22.34 17.37
N ILE A 149 -3.84 21.96 18.20
CA ILE A 149 -3.57 21.49 19.56
C ILE A 149 -3.34 19.99 19.49
N ILE A 150 -2.17 19.56 19.97
CA ILE A 150 -1.79 18.14 20.04
C ILE A 150 -1.47 17.82 21.49
N ALA A 151 -1.98 16.69 21.99
CA ALA A 151 -1.62 16.22 23.32
C ALA A 151 -0.19 15.65 23.31
N GLU A 152 0.55 15.83 24.41
CA GLU A 152 1.92 15.31 24.56
C GLU A 152 2.00 13.78 24.36
N THR A 153 0.93 13.05 24.69
CA THR A 153 0.83 11.60 24.55
C THR A 153 0.43 11.11 23.16
N SER A 154 0.28 12.02 22.19
CA SER A 154 -0.13 11.66 20.83
C SER A 154 0.94 10.83 20.12
N HIS A 155 0.51 10.02 19.15
CA HIS A 155 1.45 9.30 18.29
C HIS A 155 2.31 10.28 17.49
N GLY A 156 3.57 9.93 17.22
CA GLY A 156 4.53 10.83 16.56
C GLY A 156 4.17 11.22 15.12
N THR A 157 3.23 10.49 14.48
CA THR A 157 2.69 10.87 13.17
C THR A 157 1.87 12.14 13.23
N ASN A 158 1.17 12.41 14.33
CA ASN A 158 0.32 13.59 14.48
C ASN A 158 1.11 14.91 14.28
N PRO A 159 2.19 15.21 15.05
CA PRO A 159 2.96 16.43 14.83
C PRO A 159 3.63 16.46 13.45
N ALA A 160 4.07 15.32 12.91
CA ALA A 160 4.64 15.26 11.57
C ALA A 160 3.61 15.66 10.50
N SER A 161 2.38 15.15 10.58
CA SER A 161 1.26 15.49 9.69
C SER A 161 0.90 16.97 9.77
N VAL A 162 0.93 17.56 10.97
CA VAL A 162 0.69 19.00 11.19
C VAL A 162 1.76 19.86 10.53
N SER A 163 3.04 19.54 10.75
CA SER A 163 4.15 20.27 10.14
C SER A 163 4.13 20.16 8.61
N LEU A 164 3.84 18.98 8.05
CA LEU A 164 3.66 18.79 6.61
C LEU A 164 2.49 19.61 6.05
N GLY A 165 1.42 19.80 6.83
CA GLY A 165 0.26 20.62 6.47
C GLY A 165 0.52 22.14 6.50
N GLY A 166 1.67 22.56 7.05
CA GLY A 166 2.08 23.95 7.18
C GLY A 166 1.39 24.69 8.32
N PHE A 167 1.17 24.00 9.45
CA PHE A 167 0.73 24.56 10.73
C PHE A 167 1.86 24.55 11.75
#